data_AF-X1HC69-F1
#
_entry.id   AF-X1HC69-F1
#
_cell.length_a   1.000
_cell.length_b   1.000
_cell.length_c   1.000
_cell.angle_alpha   90.00
_cell.angle_beta   90.00
_cell.angle_gamma   90.00
#
_symmetry.space_group_name_H-M   'P 1'
#
loop_
_entity.id
_entity.type
_entity.pdbx_description
1 polymer ?
#
loop_
_entity_poly.entity_id
_entity_poly.type
_entity_poly.pdbx_seq_one_letter_code
_entity_poly.pdbx_strand_id
1 'polypeptide(L)'
;MLRFNVYDDGKPTTDIDLGGAYVFGQEAIPVRADLVASDGQIICSKRVPGACGLAMMWQTGSAGRFLLPTTRLPERSKPYNLNVELARAQMMRIAQKREEWGLFDYDEASPLSREFDKLCRKFIECLKAADPGHAAQLADEALQQGMTLGEKIALYHADVFLDRRKSGPAPAGRTNFGCVVDLFSHAESYHDRIRESFDFLSVPIPWKYVEPKEHAHQFTQVDAWMNWAARANRAVHAGPLVSFEPANLP
;
A
#
# COMPACT_ATOMS: atom_id res chain seq x y z
N MET A 1 -12.46 24.44 15.40
CA MET A 1 -12.91 23.03 15.38
C MET A 1 -13.36 22.66 13.98
N LEU A 2 -13.10 21.42 13.54
CA LEU A 2 -13.69 20.87 12.32
C LEU A 2 -15.05 20.24 12.66
N ARG A 3 -16.04 20.45 11.79
CA ARG A 3 -17.39 19.93 11.95
C ARG A 3 -17.87 19.34 10.64
N PHE A 4 -18.53 18.19 10.70
CA PHE A 4 -19.04 17.49 9.54
C PHE A 4 -20.50 17.09 9.79
N ASN A 5 -21.39 17.43 8.87
CA ASN A 5 -22.72 16.81 8.78
C ASN A 5 -22.56 15.47 8.05
N VAL A 6 -23.25 14.45 8.58
CA VAL A 6 -23.23 13.10 8.03
C VAL A 6 -24.61 12.75 7.50
N TYR A 7 -24.66 12.18 6.31
CA TYR A 7 -25.91 11.76 5.67
C TYR A 7 -25.83 10.29 5.28
N ASP A 8 -26.96 9.60 5.42
CA ASP A 8 -27.20 8.25 4.91
C ASP A 8 -28.40 8.31 3.96
N ASP A 9 -28.19 7.89 2.71
CA ASP A 9 -29.15 8.04 1.61
C ASP A 9 -29.79 9.45 1.54
N GLY A 10 -28.93 10.48 1.67
CA GLY A 10 -29.33 11.89 1.61
C GLY A 10 -30.08 12.41 2.84
N LYS A 11 -30.30 11.60 3.88
CA LYS A 11 -30.95 12.02 5.12
C LYS A 11 -29.90 12.18 6.22
N PRO A 12 -29.99 13.21 7.07
CA PRO A 12 -29.12 13.31 8.24
C PRO A 12 -29.22 12.04 9.10
N THR A 13 -28.07 11.47 9.48
CA THR A 13 -28.02 10.26 10.32
C THR A 13 -27.36 10.58 11.66
N THR A 14 -27.90 10.03 12.74
CA THR A 14 -27.31 10.11 14.09
C THR A 14 -26.52 8.87 14.46
N ASP A 15 -26.65 7.78 13.70
CA ASP A 15 -25.90 6.54 13.90
C ASP A 15 -24.51 6.66 13.27
N ILE A 16 -23.59 7.26 14.02
CA ILE A 16 -22.23 7.54 13.56
C ILE A 16 -21.24 6.77 14.43
N ASP A 17 -20.71 5.70 13.86
CA ASP A 17 -19.64 4.91 14.46
C ASP A 17 -18.26 5.57 14.23
N LEU A 18 -17.64 6.01 15.32
CA LEU A 18 -16.29 6.61 15.31
C LEU A 18 -15.18 5.55 15.52
N GLY A 19 -15.50 4.26 15.52
CA GLY A 19 -14.54 3.17 15.62
C GLY A 19 -13.41 3.28 14.59
N GLY A 20 -12.18 3.44 15.07
CA GLY A 20 -10.99 3.59 14.21
C GLY A 20 -10.84 4.95 13.54
N ALA A 21 -11.73 5.92 13.82
CA ALA A 21 -11.62 7.27 13.27
C ALA A 21 -10.46 8.04 13.92
N TYR A 22 -9.75 8.84 13.12
CA TYR A 22 -8.68 9.70 13.61
C TYR A 22 -8.53 10.96 12.76
N VAL A 23 -7.96 12.01 13.37
CA VAL A 23 -7.62 13.26 12.68
C VAL A 23 -6.17 13.22 12.26
N PHE A 24 -5.85 13.76 11.08
CA PHE A 24 -4.49 13.79 10.57
C PHE A 24 -4.09 15.18 10.05
N GLY A 25 -2.79 15.46 10.13
CA GLY A 25 -2.14 16.68 9.67
C GLY A 25 -1.46 16.50 8.32
N GLN A 26 -0.33 17.18 8.13
CA GLN A 26 0.49 17.05 6.93
C GLN A 26 0.94 15.60 6.72
N GLU A 27 1.05 15.17 5.45
CA GLU A 27 1.50 13.81 5.09
C GLU A 27 0.72 12.67 5.75
N ALA A 28 -0.57 12.91 6.06
CA ALA A 28 -1.43 11.95 6.75
C ALA A 28 -0.93 11.52 8.16
N ILE A 29 -0.03 12.30 8.76
CA ILE A 29 0.46 12.05 10.12
C ILE A 29 -0.70 12.23 11.11
N PRO A 30 -1.04 11.20 11.93
CA PRO A 30 -2.08 11.32 12.94
C PRO A 30 -1.78 12.44 13.94
N VAL A 31 -2.81 13.21 14.29
CA VAL A 31 -2.72 14.29 15.28
C VAL A 31 -3.69 14.05 16.42
N ARG A 32 -3.31 14.49 17.62
CA ARG A 32 -4.16 14.36 18.81
C ARG A 32 -5.38 15.28 18.67
N ALA A 33 -6.56 14.67 18.68
CA ALA A 33 -7.84 15.35 18.66
C ALA A 33 -8.90 14.55 19.44
N ASP A 34 -9.86 15.27 19.99
CA ASP A 34 -11.06 14.68 20.59
C ASP A 34 -12.15 14.62 19.50
N LEU A 35 -12.75 13.45 19.29
CA LEU A 35 -13.82 13.24 18.32
C LEU A 35 -15.14 12.95 19.06
N VAL A 36 -16.19 13.65 18.69
CA VAL A 36 -17.53 13.48 19.25
C VAL A 36 -18.54 13.40 18.11
N ALA A 37 -19.43 12.40 18.17
CA ALA A 37 -20.61 12.31 17.31
C ALA A 37 -21.85 12.71 18.12
N SER A 38 -22.58 13.73 17.68
CA SER A 38 -23.82 14.20 18.30
C SER A 38 -24.70 14.88 17.26
N ASP A 39 -26.02 14.70 17.34
CA ASP A 39 -27.01 15.41 16.51
C ASP A 39 -26.74 15.34 15.00
N GLY A 40 -26.24 14.18 14.54
CA GLY A 40 -25.87 13.93 13.15
C GLY A 40 -24.65 14.71 12.65
N GLN A 41 -23.82 15.17 13.59
CA GLN A 41 -22.55 15.83 13.32
C GLN A 41 -21.38 15.10 13.96
N ILE A 42 -20.24 15.16 13.28
CA ILE A 42 -18.93 14.83 13.85
C ILE A 42 -18.21 16.14 14.17
N ILE A 43 -17.80 16.29 15.41
CA ILE A 43 -17.00 17.42 15.90
C ILE A 43 -15.59 16.91 16.20
N CYS A 44 -14.60 17.50 15.55
CA CYS A 44 -13.20 17.22 15.77
C CYS A 44 -12.53 18.42 16.45
N SER A 45 -12.14 18.23 17.71
CA SER A 45 -11.42 19.22 18.52
C SER A 45 -9.94 18.90 18.54
N LYS A 46 -9.17 19.58 17.70
CA LYS A 46 -7.72 19.40 17.57
C LYS A 46 -6.94 20.41 18.41
N ARG A 47 -5.76 20.00 18.91
CA ARG A 47 -4.85 20.86 19.67
C ARG A 47 -3.79 21.57 18.83
N VAL A 48 -3.68 21.19 17.55
CA VAL A 48 -2.71 21.74 16.61
C VAL A 48 -3.34 22.80 15.70
N PRO A 49 -2.64 23.91 15.39
CA PRO A 49 -3.11 24.89 14.43
C PRO A 49 -3.08 24.33 13.00
N GLY A 50 -3.76 25.01 12.07
CA GLY A 50 -3.73 24.66 10.64
C GLY A 50 -4.83 23.69 10.20
N ALA A 51 -4.82 23.34 8.91
CA ALA A 51 -5.80 22.44 8.30
C ALA A 51 -5.51 20.97 8.66
N CYS A 52 -6.57 20.20 8.92
CA CYS A 52 -6.49 18.76 9.20
C CYS A 52 -7.56 18.01 8.42
N GLY A 53 -7.35 16.72 8.20
CA GLY A 53 -8.34 15.82 7.64
C GLY A 53 -8.89 14.87 8.70
N LEU A 54 -10.05 14.29 8.41
CA LEU A 54 -10.66 13.21 9.18
C LEU A 54 -10.53 11.91 8.38
N ALA A 55 -10.08 10.83 8.99
CA ALA A 55 -10.15 9.49 8.43
C ALA A 55 -11.11 8.65 9.28
N MET A 56 -12.02 7.91 8.63
CA MET A 56 -12.97 7.04 9.32
C MET A 56 -13.45 5.88 8.45
N MET A 57 -14.01 4.86 9.09
CA MET A 57 -14.61 3.73 8.39
C MET A 57 -15.92 4.15 7.71
N TRP A 58 -15.97 4.05 6.39
CA TRP A 58 -17.11 4.49 5.57
C TRP A 58 -17.57 3.39 4.61
N GLN A 59 -18.89 3.27 4.42
CA GLN A 59 -19.48 2.31 3.49
C GLN A 59 -19.48 2.89 2.07
N THR A 60 -18.97 2.13 1.09
CA THR A 60 -18.89 2.56 -0.32
C THR A 60 -19.67 1.61 -1.23
N GLY A 61 -20.97 1.49 -0.95
CA GLY A 61 -21.88 0.63 -1.70
C GLY A 61 -21.39 -0.82 -1.74
N SER A 62 -21.33 -1.41 -2.93
CA SER A 62 -20.91 -2.80 -3.15
C SER A 62 -19.42 -3.06 -2.93
N ALA A 63 -18.58 -2.01 -2.85
CA ALA A 63 -17.15 -2.17 -2.64
C ALA A 63 -16.82 -2.56 -1.18
N GLY A 64 -17.73 -2.31 -0.24
CA GLY A 64 -17.57 -2.65 1.18
C GLY A 64 -17.29 -1.43 2.06
N ARG A 65 -16.68 -1.67 3.23
CA ARG A 65 -16.36 -0.64 4.24
C ARG A 65 -14.85 -0.40 4.27
N PHE A 66 -14.43 0.84 4.08
CA PHE A 66 -13.01 1.21 4.02
C PHE A 66 -12.69 2.34 4.98
N LEU A 67 -11.43 2.40 5.44
CA LEU A 67 -10.90 3.57 6.13
C LEU A 67 -10.60 4.66 5.11
N LEU A 68 -11.47 5.67 5.02
CA LEU A 68 -11.37 6.73 4.01
C LEU A 68 -11.03 8.07 4.66
N PRO A 69 -10.04 8.80 4.13
CA PRO A 69 -9.72 10.15 4.57
C PRO A 69 -10.52 11.19 3.78
N THR A 70 -10.80 12.34 4.42
CA THR A 70 -11.15 13.58 3.73
C THR A 70 -9.89 14.24 3.16
N THR A 71 -10.04 15.38 2.47
CA THR A 71 -8.90 16.29 2.27
C THR A 71 -8.56 16.99 3.60
N ARG A 72 -7.41 17.69 3.66
CA ARG A 72 -7.14 18.59 4.79
C ARG A 72 -7.98 19.85 4.63
N LEU A 73 -8.82 20.12 5.61
CA LEU A 73 -9.80 21.19 5.58
C LEU A 73 -9.42 22.28 6.59
N PRO A 74 -9.54 23.56 6.23
CA PRO A 74 -9.42 24.65 7.18
C PRO A 74 -10.62 24.65 8.15
N GLU A 75 -10.43 25.19 9.34
CA GLU A 75 -11.54 25.38 10.27
C GLU A 75 -12.48 26.48 9.77
N ARG A 76 -13.79 26.27 9.89
CA ARG A 76 -14.80 27.26 9.49
C ARG A 76 -16.09 27.16 10.33
N SER A 77 -16.90 28.20 10.27
CA SER A 77 -18.18 28.28 11.00
C SER A 77 -19.28 27.37 10.44
N LYS A 78 -19.25 27.02 9.16
CA LYS A 78 -20.23 26.11 8.54
C LYS A 78 -19.69 24.67 8.56
N PRO A 79 -20.45 23.66 9.04
CA PRO A 79 -20.04 22.26 8.90
C PRO A 79 -19.76 21.89 7.44
N TYR A 80 -18.84 20.95 7.23
CA TYR A 80 -18.63 20.30 5.93
C TYR A 80 -19.67 19.20 5.73
N ASN A 81 -19.93 18.82 4.48
CA ASN A 81 -20.65 17.60 4.20
C ASN A 81 -19.61 16.47 4.11
N LEU A 82 -19.69 15.49 5.02
CA LEU A 82 -18.68 14.44 5.10
C LEU A 82 -18.61 13.62 3.80
N ASN A 83 -19.75 13.18 3.28
CA ASN A 83 -19.86 12.37 2.06
C ASN A 83 -19.14 13.07 0.89
N VAL A 84 -19.39 14.37 0.73
CA VAL A 84 -18.76 15.22 -0.30
C VAL A 84 -17.24 15.29 -0.12
N GLU A 85 -16.75 15.44 1.10
CA GLU A 85 -15.32 15.57 1.36
C GLU A 85 -14.55 14.25 1.28
N LEU A 86 -15.20 13.12 1.58
CA LEU A 86 -14.66 11.78 1.29
C LEU A 86 -14.58 11.54 -0.22
N ALA A 87 -15.63 11.86 -0.97
CA ALA A 87 -15.63 11.80 -2.43
C ALA A 87 -14.54 12.70 -3.03
N ARG A 88 -14.40 13.94 -2.53
CA ARG A 88 -13.35 14.89 -2.97
C ARG A 88 -11.96 14.31 -2.80
N ALA A 89 -11.69 13.72 -1.64
CA ALA A 89 -10.39 13.11 -1.35
C ALA A 89 -10.09 11.93 -2.28
N GLN A 90 -11.11 11.11 -2.58
CA GLN A 90 -10.93 10.01 -3.53
C GLN A 90 -10.67 10.51 -4.96
N MET A 91 -11.38 11.55 -5.41
CA MET A 91 -11.13 12.14 -6.73
C MET A 91 -9.70 12.71 -6.83
N MET A 92 -9.28 13.42 -5.78
CA MET A 92 -7.93 13.97 -5.68
C MET A 92 -6.87 12.86 -5.71
N ARG A 93 -7.08 11.76 -4.96
CA ARG A 93 -6.17 10.61 -4.94
C ARG A 93 -6.01 10.00 -6.33
N ILE A 94 -7.11 9.78 -7.05
CA ILE A 94 -7.05 9.22 -8.41
C ILE A 94 -6.34 10.18 -9.36
N ALA A 95 -6.64 11.49 -9.30
CA ALA A 95 -5.96 12.50 -10.12
C ALA A 95 -4.44 12.48 -9.89
N GLN A 96 -4.01 12.47 -8.63
CA GLN A 96 -2.59 12.41 -8.27
C GLN A 96 -1.93 11.13 -8.74
N LYS A 97 -2.57 9.96 -8.55
CA LYS A 97 -1.97 8.68 -8.98
C LYS A 97 -1.87 8.56 -10.49
N ARG A 98 -2.83 9.10 -11.26
CA ARG A 98 -2.73 9.15 -12.72
C ARG A 98 -1.52 9.96 -13.19
N GLU A 99 -1.23 11.07 -12.52
CA GLU A 99 -0.06 11.92 -12.80
C GLU A 99 1.25 11.25 -12.36
N GLU A 100 1.32 10.84 -11.09
CA GLU A 100 2.50 10.18 -10.49
C GLU A 100 2.93 8.93 -11.28
N TRP A 101 1.97 8.18 -11.80
CA TRP A 101 2.22 6.94 -12.55
C TRP A 101 2.34 7.15 -14.07
N GLY A 102 2.26 8.40 -14.55
CA GLY A 102 2.37 8.71 -15.97
C GLY A 102 1.31 8.03 -16.84
N LEU A 103 0.09 7.82 -16.32
CA LEU A 103 -0.94 7.06 -17.05
C LEU A 103 -1.42 7.75 -18.33
N PHE A 104 -1.04 9.01 -18.53
CA PHE A 104 -1.29 9.76 -19.76
C PHE A 104 -0.42 9.30 -20.94
N ASP A 105 0.70 8.64 -20.66
CA ASP A 105 1.65 8.18 -21.68
C ASP A 105 1.28 6.81 -22.27
N TYR A 106 0.19 6.19 -21.79
CA TYR A 106 -0.27 4.88 -22.23
C TYR A 106 -1.61 4.98 -22.97
N ASP A 107 -1.61 4.65 -24.26
CA ASP A 107 -2.83 4.66 -25.07
C ASP A 107 -3.89 3.66 -24.55
N GLU A 108 -3.44 2.52 -23.99
CA GLU A 108 -4.30 1.51 -23.40
C GLU A 108 -5.02 1.99 -22.13
N ALA A 109 -4.50 3.03 -21.46
CA ALA A 109 -5.13 3.66 -20.31
C ALA A 109 -6.23 4.68 -20.71
N SER A 110 -6.43 4.95 -22.00
CA SER A 110 -7.44 5.90 -22.47
C SER A 110 -8.89 5.59 -22.03
N PRO A 111 -9.34 4.32 -21.90
CA PRO A 111 -10.66 4.02 -21.35
C PRO A 111 -10.80 4.44 -19.89
N LEU A 112 -9.76 4.21 -19.07
CA LEU A 112 -9.72 4.62 -17.66
C LEU A 112 -9.77 6.14 -17.51
N SER A 113 -9.08 6.85 -18.40
CA SER A 113 -9.13 8.32 -18.46
C SER A 113 -10.53 8.83 -18.78
N ARG A 114 -11.23 8.24 -19.76
CA ARG A 114 -12.62 8.59 -20.08
C ARG A 114 -13.58 8.29 -18.92
N GLU A 115 -13.35 7.20 -18.18
CA GLU A 115 -14.14 6.86 -16.99
C GLU A 115 -13.93 7.91 -15.89
N PHE A 116 -12.69 8.34 -15.65
CA PHE A 116 -12.39 9.41 -14.71
C PHE A 116 -13.05 10.74 -15.08
N ASP A 117 -13.02 11.13 -16.35
CA ASP A 117 -13.65 12.39 -16.81
C ASP A 117 -15.17 12.39 -16.56
N LYS A 118 -15.84 11.25 -16.79
CA LYS A 118 -17.26 11.08 -16.46
C LYS A 118 -17.50 11.23 -14.95
N LEU A 119 -16.63 10.63 -14.15
CA LEU A 119 -16.71 10.71 -12.70
C LEU A 119 -16.51 12.15 -12.19
N CYS A 120 -15.56 12.89 -12.74
CA CYS A 120 -15.37 14.32 -12.45
C CYS A 120 -16.63 15.14 -12.76
N ARG A 121 -17.29 14.90 -13.90
CA ARG A 121 -18.56 15.58 -14.22
C ARG A 121 -19.64 15.25 -13.18
N LYS A 122 -19.76 13.98 -12.77
CA LYS A 122 -20.71 13.57 -11.73
C LYS A 122 -20.41 14.23 -10.38
N PHE A 123 -19.14 14.30 -9.99
CA PHE A 123 -18.73 14.99 -8.78
C PHE A 123 -18.98 16.51 -8.85
N ILE A 124 -18.87 17.12 -10.03
CA ILE A 124 -19.25 18.53 -10.23
C ILE A 124 -20.74 18.75 -9.96
N GLU A 125 -21.62 17.83 -10.37
CA GLU A 125 -23.06 17.93 -10.08
C GLU A 125 -23.34 17.86 -8.57
N CYS A 126 -22.61 17.02 -7.83
CA CYS A 126 -22.62 17.01 -6.37
C CYS A 126 -22.27 18.39 -5.77
N LEU A 127 -21.25 19.07 -6.31
CA LEU A 127 -20.84 20.41 -5.82
C LEU A 127 -21.84 21.52 -6.14
N LYS A 128 -22.65 21.35 -7.18
CA LYS A 128 -23.70 22.30 -7.59
C LYS A 128 -25.02 22.10 -6.86
N ALA A 129 -25.24 20.93 -6.26
CA ALA A 129 -26.49 20.63 -5.58
C ALA A 129 -26.75 21.62 -4.42
N ALA A 130 -27.92 22.25 -4.45
CA ALA A 130 -28.32 23.23 -3.44
C ALA A 130 -28.69 22.56 -2.11
N ASP A 131 -29.35 21.40 -2.18
CA ASP A 131 -29.71 20.60 -1.02
C ASP A 131 -28.52 19.74 -0.55
N PRO A 132 -28.10 19.85 0.73
CA PRO A 132 -26.99 19.06 1.26
C PRO A 132 -27.21 17.55 1.25
N GLY A 133 -28.46 17.08 1.40
CA GLY A 133 -28.80 15.67 1.35
C GLY A 133 -28.62 15.10 -0.05
N HIS A 134 -29.15 15.79 -1.06
CA HIS A 134 -28.95 15.44 -2.45
C HIS A 134 -27.47 15.50 -2.86
N ALA A 135 -26.72 16.50 -2.37
CA ALA A 135 -25.27 16.56 -2.57
C ALA A 135 -24.56 15.33 -1.99
N ALA A 136 -25.00 14.84 -0.83
CA ALA A 136 -24.45 13.64 -0.20
C ALA A 136 -24.73 12.37 -1.03
N GLN A 137 -25.96 12.19 -1.54
CA GLN A 137 -26.29 11.04 -2.40
C GLN A 137 -25.41 11.01 -3.65
N LEU A 138 -25.28 12.13 -4.35
CA LEU A 138 -24.41 12.23 -5.53
C LEU A 138 -22.93 11.98 -5.17
N ALA A 139 -22.50 12.40 -3.98
CA ALA A 139 -21.15 12.15 -3.48
C ALA A 139 -20.90 10.67 -3.19
N ASP A 140 -21.85 9.97 -2.56
CA ASP A 140 -21.72 8.53 -2.27
C ASP A 140 -21.66 7.71 -3.55
N GLU A 141 -22.48 8.05 -4.54
CA GLU A 141 -22.42 7.41 -5.85
C GLU A 141 -21.07 7.68 -6.56
N ALA A 142 -20.56 8.91 -6.49
CA ALA A 142 -19.26 9.26 -7.04
C ALA A 142 -18.12 8.56 -6.28
N LEU A 143 -18.23 8.42 -4.96
CA LEU A 143 -17.25 7.74 -4.14
C LEU A 143 -17.21 6.25 -4.48
N GLN A 144 -18.36 5.56 -4.58
CA GLN A 144 -18.42 4.15 -4.97
C GLN A 144 -17.78 3.90 -6.35
N GLN A 145 -18.11 4.73 -7.34
CA GLN A 145 -17.52 4.64 -8.68
C GLN A 145 -16.01 4.96 -8.64
N GLY A 146 -15.60 5.94 -7.83
CA GLY A 146 -14.20 6.30 -7.63
C GLY A 146 -13.37 5.22 -6.94
N MET A 147 -13.95 4.47 -6.00
CA MET A 147 -13.28 3.31 -5.40
C MET A 147 -13.01 2.24 -6.45
N THR A 148 -14.03 1.91 -7.25
CA THR A 148 -13.91 0.91 -8.33
C THR A 148 -12.89 1.34 -9.39
N LEU A 149 -12.92 2.61 -9.81
CA LEU A 149 -11.97 3.14 -10.79
C LEU A 149 -10.54 3.18 -10.24
N GLY A 150 -10.36 3.53 -8.96
CA GLY A 150 -9.07 3.49 -8.28
C GLY A 150 -8.43 2.10 -8.34
N GLU A 151 -9.21 1.05 -8.10
CA GLU A 151 -8.76 -0.33 -8.19
C GLU A 151 -8.36 -0.71 -9.62
N LYS A 152 -9.19 -0.39 -10.62
CA LYS A 152 -8.87 -0.63 -12.04
C LYS A 152 -7.56 0.03 -12.46
N ILE A 153 -7.34 1.27 -12.02
CA ILE A 153 -6.11 2.03 -12.29
C ILE A 153 -4.90 1.38 -11.62
N ALA A 154 -5.03 0.92 -10.38
CA ALA A 154 -3.97 0.22 -9.67
C ALA A 154 -3.60 -1.11 -10.35
N LEU A 155 -4.60 -1.91 -10.75
CA LEU A 155 -4.40 -3.17 -11.45
C LEU A 155 -3.73 -2.97 -12.81
N TYR A 156 -4.22 -2.01 -13.61
CA TYR A 156 -3.60 -1.67 -14.90
C TYR A 156 -2.12 -1.28 -14.73
N HIS A 157 -1.83 -0.42 -13.75
CA HIS A 157 -0.46 -0.01 -13.48
C HIS A 157 0.42 -1.19 -13.03
N ALA A 158 -0.11 -2.08 -12.19
CA ALA A 158 0.60 -3.30 -11.80
C ALA A 158 0.91 -4.20 -13.00
N ASP A 159 -0.05 -4.38 -13.91
CA ASP A 159 0.11 -5.19 -15.12
C ASP A 159 1.23 -4.64 -16.03
N VAL A 160 1.33 -3.32 -16.20
CA VAL A 160 2.43 -2.69 -16.96
C VAL A 160 3.80 -3.12 -16.42
N PHE A 161 4.00 -3.13 -15.10
CA PHE A 161 5.27 -3.55 -14.51
C PHE A 161 5.47 -5.06 -14.55
N LEU A 162 4.41 -5.84 -14.34
CA LEU A 162 4.47 -7.30 -14.42
C LEU A 162 4.81 -7.74 -15.85
N ASP A 163 4.22 -7.13 -16.86
CA ASP A 163 4.47 -7.49 -18.26
C ASP A 163 5.84 -7.03 -18.74
N ARG A 164 6.33 -5.87 -18.28
CA ARG A 164 7.74 -5.48 -18.46
C ARG A 164 8.69 -6.49 -17.81
N ARG A 165 8.36 -7.00 -16.61
CA ARG A 165 9.16 -8.03 -15.94
C ARG A 165 9.13 -9.36 -16.68
N LYS A 166 7.98 -9.77 -17.23
CA LYS A 166 7.83 -11.00 -18.02
C LYS A 166 8.54 -10.91 -19.37
N SER A 167 8.55 -9.73 -20.00
CA SER A 167 9.08 -9.52 -21.36
C SER A 167 10.53 -9.07 -21.40
N GLY A 168 11.08 -8.61 -20.26
CA GLY A 168 12.45 -8.15 -20.16
C GLY A 168 13.49 -9.28 -20.28
N PRO A 169 14.75 -8.96 -20.66
CA PRO A 169 15.84 -9.93 -20.72
C PRO A 169 16.34 -10.36 -19.33
N ALA A 170 15.93 -9.64 -18.27
CA ALA A 170 16.10 -10.10 -16.91
C ALA A 170 15.31 -11.40 -16.76
N PRO A 171 15.97 -12.52 -16.40
CA PRO A 171 15.33 -13.81 -16.50
C PRO A 171 14.20 -13.88 -15.49
N ALA A 172 12.96 -13.78 -15.97
CA ALA A 172 11.75 -14.18 -15.23
C ALA A 172 11.72 -15.69 -14.90
N GLY A 173 12.88 -16.36 -14.85
CA GLY A 173 13.00 -17.81 -14.76
C GLY A 173 14.41 -18.38 -14.59
N ARG A 174 15.37 -17.67 -13.98
CA ARG A 174 16.70 -18.27 -13.67
C ARG A 174 17.12 -18.25 -12.21
N THR A 175 16.30 -17.77 -11.29
CA THR A 175 16.54 -17.86 -9.84
C THR A 175 15.21 -17.99 -9.11
N ASN A 176 14.38 -18.94 -9.54
CA ASN A 176 13.05 -19.13 -8.92
C ASN A 176 13.09 -20.21 -7.85
N PHE A 177 14.02 -21.16 -7.97
CA PHE A 177 14.10 -22.29 -7.07
C PHE A 177 15.53 -22.53 -6.61
N GLY A 178 15.75 -22.36 -5.31
CA GLY A 178 17.06 -22.54 -4.69
C GLY A 178 17.02 -23.51 -3.53
N CYS A 179 18.19 -23.95 -3.10
CA CYS A 179 18.37 -24.76 -1.91
C CYS A 179 19.31 -24.10 -0.93
N VAL A 180 19.17 -24.44 0.35
CA VAL A 180 20.22 -24.20 1.34
C VAL A 180 21.22 -25.34 1.20
N VAL A 181 22.50 -25.00 1.06
CA VAL A 181 23.56 -26.00 1.02
C VAL A 181 23.93 -26.43 2.44
N ASP A 182 24.25 -27.70 2.60
CA ASP A 182 24.97 -28.15 3.80
C ASP A 182 26.45 -27.75 3.67
N LEU A 183 26.91 -26.88 4.56
CA LEU A 183 28.28 -26.33 4.55
C LEU A 183 29.36 -27.39 4.54
N PHE A 184 29.10 -28.55 5.16
CA PHE A 184 30.10 -29.59 5.36
C PHE A 184 30.02 -30.72 4.33
N SER A 185 29.00 -30.72 3.45
CA SER A 185 28.82 -31.75 2.43
C SER A 185 29.49 -31.37 1.12
N HIS A 186 30.66 -31.95 0.82
CA HIS A 186 31.45 -31.67 -0.41
C HIS A 186 31.52 -32.84 -1.39
N ALA A 187 30.61 -33.82 -1.27
CA ALA A 187 30.56 -34.96 -2.18
C ALA A 187 30.22 -34.52 -3.61
N GLU A 188 30.88 -35.11 -4.61
CA GLU A 188 30.66 -34.78 -6.02
C GLU A 188 29.20 -35.00 -6.44
N SER A 189 28.58 -36.10 -6.00
CA SER A 189 27.17 -36.40 -6.23
C SER A 189 26.21 -35.36 -5.64
N TYR A 190 26.60 -34.70 -4.54
CA TYR A 190 25.83 -33.62 -3.92
C TYR A 190 25.92 -32.34 -4.76
N HIS A 191 27.14 -31.98 -5.20
CA HIS A 191 27.36 -30.86 -6.12
C HIS A 191 26.60 -31.03 -7.44
N ASP A 192 26.61 -32.23 -8.02
CA ASP A 192 25.93 -32.51 -9.28
C ASP A 192 24.41 -32.40 -9.13
N ARG A 193 23.84 -33.00 -8.06
CA ARG A 193 22.41 -32.85 -7.77
C ARG A 193 22.01 -31.40 -7.61
N ILE A 194 22.83 -30.61 -6.90
CA ILE A 194 22.56 -29.19 -6.70
C ILE A 194 22.58 -28.45 -8.03
N ARG A 195 23.60 -28.70 -8.86
CA ARG A 195 23.76 -28.07 -10.17
C ARG A 195 22.58 -28.39 -11.10
N GLU A 196 22.08 -29.62 -11.07
CA GLU A 196 20.97 -30.07 -11.91
C GLU A 196 19.62 -29.52 -11.46
N SER A 197 19.42 -29.36 -10.14
CA SER A 197 18.07 -29.17 -9.58
C SER A 197 17.76 -27.73 -9.15
N PHE A 198 18.79 -26.90 -8.94
CA PHE A 198 18.60 -25.56 -8.37
C PHE A 198 19.26 -24.45 -9.17
N ASP A 199 18.55 -23.33 -9.21
CA ASP A 199 18.92 -22.11 -9.92
C ASP A 199 19.89 -21.23 -9.11
N PHE A 200 19.69 -21.19 -7.79
CA PHE A 200 20.51 -20.42 -6.85
C PHE A 200 20.72 -21.20 -5.56
N LEU A 201 21.70 -20.76 -4.78
CA LEU A 201 22.12 -21.42 -3.55
C LEU A 201 22.03 -20.45 -2.40
N SER A 202 21.53 -20.91 -1.28
CA SER A 202 21.70 -20.23 0.00
C SER A 202 22.86 -20.86 0.74
N VAL A 203 23.94 -20.11 0.91
CA VAL A 203 25.11 -20.52 1.71
C VAL A 203 24.89 -20.02 3.13
N PRO A 204 24.69 -20.93 4.12
CA PRO A 204 24.44 -20.47 5.47
C PRO A 204 25.71 -19.90 6.10
N ILE A 205 25.59 -18.82 6.86
CA ILE A 205 26.71 -18.13 7.54
C ILE A 205 26.43 -18.03 9.05
N PRO A 206 26.27 -19.15 9.77
CA PRO A 206 25.96 -19.10 11.19
C PRO A 206 27.19 -18.69 12.01
N TRP A 207 27.01 -17.82 13.00
CA TRP A 207 28.09 -17.37 13.91
C TRP A 207 28.79 -18.54 14.60
N LYS A 208 28.04 -19.58 14.97
CA LYS A 208 28.59 -20.82 15.52
C LYS A 208 29.75 -21.42 14.72
N TYR A 209 29.71 -21.33 13.39
CA TYR A 209 30.77 -21.89 12.53
C TYR A 209 31.73 -20.84 12.01
N VAL A 210 31.29 -19.59 11.89
CA VAL A 210 32.09 -18.50 11.32
C VAL A 210 32.94 -17.79 12.37
N GLU A 211 32.46 -17.70 13.60
CA GLU A 211 33.17 -17.09 14.73
C GLU A 211 32.80 -17.81 16.05
N PRO A 212 33.21 -19.08 16.22
CA PRO A 212 32.92 -19.85 17.42
C PRO A 212 33.54 -19.27 18.71
N LYS A 213 34.56 -18.43 18.57
CA LYS A 213 35.13 -17.62 19.65
C LYS A 213 35.32 -16.22 19.13
N GLU A 214 35.13 -15.23 20.00
CA GLU A 214 35.34 -13.82 19.68
C GLU A 214 36.71 -13.61 19.00
N HIS A 215 36.69 -12.95 17.85
CA HIS A 215 37.84 -12.67 16.97
C HIS A 215 38.52 -13.90 16.35
N ALA A 216 37.95 -15.10 16.47
CA ALA A 216 38.46 -16.32 15.86
C ALA A 216 37.62 -16.71 14.63
N HIS A 217 37.85 -16.01 13.51
CA HIS A 217 37.07 -16.20 12.28
C HIS A 217 37.45 -17.48 11.52
N GLN A 218 36.45 -18.19 11.02
CA GLN A 218 36.57 -19.44 10.27
C GLN A 218 35.67 -19.41 9.02
N PHE A 219 36.24 -19.07 7.87
CA PHE A 219 35.48 -18.95 6.61
C PHE A 219 35.65 -20.12 5.65
N THR A 220 36.48 -21.12 5.98
CA THR A 220 36.89 -22.18 5.04
C THR A 220 35.72 -22.89 4.34
N GLN A 221 34.67 -23.26 5.08
CA GLN A 221 33.51 -23.95 4.50
C GLN A 221 32.67 -23.02 3.63
N VAL A 222 32.47 -21.78 4.08
CA VAL A 222 31.74 -20.74 3.33
C VAL A 222 32.48 -20.41 2.03
N ASP A 223 33.79 -20.20 2.10
CA ASP A 223 34.64 -19.91 0.94
C ASP A 223 34.63 -21.03 -0.09
N ALA A 224 34.63 -22.29 0.35
CA ALA A 224 34.52 -23.44 -0.55
C ALA A 224 33.22 -23.38 -1.37
N TRP A 225 32.09 -23.10 -0.72
CA TRP A 225 30.79 -22.97 -1.38
C TRP A 225 30.69 -21.73 -2.27
N MET A 226 31.22 -20.59 -1.83
CA MET A 226 31.27 -19.36 -2.63
C MET A 226 32.07 -19.58 -3.92
N ASN A 227 33.24 -20.21 -3.82
CA ASN A 227 34.08 -20.52 -4.97
C ASN A 227 33.43 -21.54 -5.89
N TRP A 228 32.76 -22.56 -5.34
CA TRP A 228 32.01 -23.54 -6.14
C TRP A 228 30.88 -22.87 -6.92
N ALA A 229 30.07 -22.05 -6.25
CA ALA A 229 28.95 -21.34 -6.87
C ALA A 229 29.42 -20.40 -7.99
N ALA A 230 30.53 -19.68 -7.78
CA ALA A 230 31.15 -18.83 -8.79
C ALA A 230 31.57 -19.63 -10.04
N ARG A 231 32.23 -20.79 -9.86
CA ARG A 231 32.61 -21.69 -10.96
C ARG A 231 31.41 -22.30 -11.67
N ALA A 232 30.36 -22.64 -10.93
CA ALA A 232 29.13 -23.18 -11.47
C ALA A 232 28.20 -22.12 -12.08
N ASN A 233 28.60 -20.84 -12.07
CA ASN A 233 27.78 -19.70 -12.48
C ASN A 233 26.39 -19.72 -11.83
N ARG A 234 26.36 -19.96 -10.51
CA ARG A 234 25.13 -19.99 -9.70
C ARG A 234 25.03 -18.70 -8.89
N ALA A 235 23.83 -18.13 -8.85
CA ALA A 235 23.54 -17.02 -7.94
C ALA A 235 23.60 -17.51 -6.49
N VAL A 236 24.12 -16.66 -5.60
CA VAL A 236 24.27 -16.98 -4.18
C VAL A 236 23.49 -15.99 -3.34
N HIS A 237 22.73 -16.53 -2.40
CA HIS A 237 22.21 -15.84 -1.24
C HIS A 237 23.08 -16.25 -0.04
N ALA A 238 23.62 -15.29 0.70
CA ALA A 238 24.48 -15.52 1.84
C ALA A 238 23.78 -14.99 3.11
N GLY A 239 23.62 -15.84 4.12
CA GLY A 239 22.99 -15.43 5.36
C GLY A 239 22.71 -16.59 6.32
N PRO A 240 22.07 -16.35 7.46
CA PRO A 240 21.65 -15.04 7.95
C PRO A 240 22.86 -14.18 8.38
N LEU A 241 22.77 -12.85 8.26
CA LEU A 241 23.81 -11.94 8.79
C LEU A 241 23.85 -11.97 10.32
N VAL A 242 22.68 -12.12 10.94
CA VAL A 242 22.49 -12.28 12.39
C VAL A 242 21.35 -13.28 12.59
N SER A 243 21.56 -14.26 13.47
CA SER A 243 20.49 -15.15 13.93
C SER A 243 20.68 -15.43 15.41
N PHE A 244 19.64 -15.17 16.19
CA PHE A 244 19.59 -15.45 17.63
C PHE A 244 18.99 -16.82 17.96
N GLU A 245 18.81 -17.67 16.95
CA GLU A 245 18.41 -19.04 17.17
C GLU A 245 19.52 -19.80 17.91
N PRO A 246 19.19 -20.62 18.93
CA PRO A 246 20.20 -21.38 19.68
C PRO A 246 21.12 -22.24 18.81
N ALA A 247 20.67 -22.67 17.63
CA ALA A 247 21.47 -23.45 16.69
C ALA A 247 22.60 -22.65 15.99
N ASN A 248 22.46 -21.32 15.92
CA ASN A 248 23.35 -20.43 15.16
C ASN A 248 24.31 -19.61 16.05
N LEU A 249 24.10 -19.64 17.37
CA LEU A 249 24.96 -18.96 18.34
C LEU A 249 26.19 -19.83 18.71
N PRO A 250 27.36 -19.21 19.00
CA PRO A 250 28.56 -19.89 19.49
C PRO A 250 28.37 -20.66 20.81
#